data_AF-A0A0Q4J774-F1
#
_entry.id   AF-A0A0Q4J774-F1
#
_cell.length_a   1.000
_cell.length_b   1.000
_cell.length_c   1.000
_cell.angle_alpha   90.00
_cell.angle_beta   90.00
_cell.angle_gamma   90.00
#
_symmetry.space_group_name_H-M   'P 1'
#
loop_
_entity.id
_entity.type
_entity.pdbx_description
1 polymer ?
#
loop_
_entity_poly.entity_id
_entity_poly.type
_entity_poly.pdbx_seq_one_letter_code
_entity_poly.pdbx_strand_id
1 'polypeptide(L)'
;MSNRVVRGFFAATAMGFTLCAAVTTHAAPADTMAALEPETSDVVTMEPPKPNWFFIDGGWDMPGTSIFDGETGKMKGMVETRRLADMAIDPAGRYYYVAETIWSKGDRGTRQDMVSVYDTRELKLVTEITIPDRILIGSRKNNFIISDDGKTGFVYNLSPASSVNIVDLVKRKFVANVELPGCASMMPNPGVGFSALCGDGSLATVKLTGTKADITHSAPFFSATDDPIFDNFTYDRKKKETTFLSYTGQVWTARLGPAPTISAPFSIQAAAGIRPGETKPLELNWYPGGRQPMALHRATGHLFVLMHMGEYWSHKASGTEVWEVDLATQKVVKRRPLEEPMNNIEVTQSDKPLLIMDGEKGTALVIDLATWEEKHKIEKAGGSTITVADPS
;
A
#
# COMPACT_ATOMS: atom_id res chain seq x y z
N MET A 1 -43.41 -90.86 -5.76
CA MET A 1 -44.85 -90.91 -5.44
C MET A 1 -45.53 -89.83 -6.28
N SER A 2 -45.88 -90.15 -7.53
CA SER A 2 -47.24 -90.50 -8.03
C SER A 2 -47.94 -89.22 -8.50
N ASN A 3 -48.50 -89.04 -9.70
CA ASN A 3 -48.83 -89.84 -10.89
C ASN A 3 -49.15 -88.76 -11.98
N ARG A 4 -49.10 -88.91 -13.31
CA ARG A 4 -49.61 -89.96 -14.21
C ARG A 4 -49.14 -89.63 -15.65
N VAL A 5 -49.27 -90.62 -16.53
CA VAL A 5 -48.59 -90.82 -17.82
C VAL A 5 -49.44 -90.37 -19.03
N VAL A 6 -48.76 -90.29 -20.19
CA VAL A 6 -49.18 -90.46 -21.62
C VAL A 6 -48.99 -89.15 -22.42
N ARG A 7 -47.86 -88.99 -23.14
CA ARG A 7 -47.50 -89.43 -24.53
C ARG A 7 -48.19 -88.65 -25.67
N GLY A 8 -47.36 -88.02 -26.50
CA GLY A 8 -47.68 -87.49 -27.84
C GLY A 8 -46.38 -87.27 -28.63
N PHE A 9 -46.34 -87.75 -29.88
CA PHE A 9 -45.16 -88.07 -30.70
C PHE A 9 -44.42 -86.86 -31.33
N PHE A 10 -43.13 -87.10 -31.64
CA PHE A 10 -42.19 -86.27 -32.43
C PHE A 10 -42.39 -86.42 -33.95
N ALA A 11 -42.05 -85.35 -34.71
CA ALA A 11 -41.22 -85.34 -35.94
C ALA A 11 -41.17 -83.90 -36.52
N ALA A 12 -40.02 -83.21 -36.48
CA ALA A 12 -39.07 -83.01 -37.58
C ALA A 12 -39.68 -82.46 -38.90
N THR A 13 -39.26 -81.29 -39.41
CA THR A 13 -38.14 -81.08 -40.36
C THR A 13 -38.12 -79.62 -40.91
N ALA A 14 -36.90 -79.14 -41.21
CA ALA A 14 -36.48 -78.24 -42.30
C ALA A 14 -36.69 -76.70 -42.24
N MET A 15 -35.54 -76.03 -42.46
CA MET A 15 -35.25 -74.60 -42.65
C MET A 15 -35.82 -74.03 -43.96
N GLY A 16 -35.98 -72.70 -44.00
CA GLY A 16 -36.07 -71.93 -45.24
C GLY A 16 -36.45 -70.46 -45.02
N PHE A 17 -35.45 -69.59 -45.03
CA PHE A 17 -35.55 -68.12 -44.95
C PHE A 17 -36.37 -67.52 -46.12
N THR A 18 -37.19 -66.50 -45.84
CA THR A 18 -37.54 -65.49 -46.84
C THR A 18 -37.65 -64.11 -46.18
N LEU A 19 -36.88 -63.17 -46.74
CA LEU A 19 -36.73 -61.76 -46.34
C LEU A 19 -38.06 -61.02 -46.20
N CYS A 20 -38.23 -60.28 -45.10
CA CYS A 20 -39.13 -59.13 -45.02
C CYS A 20 -38.29 -57.92 -44.59
N ALA A 21 -38.14 -56.94 -45.49
CA ALA A 21 -37.45 -55.68 -45.22
C ALA A 21 -38.36 -54.77 -44.39
N ALA A 22 -38.07 -54.64 -43.09
CA ALA A 22 -38.67 -53.64 -42.22
C ALA A 22 -37.80 -52.37 -42.25
N VAL A 23 -38.34 -51.27 -42.75
CA VAL A 23 -37.72 -49.95 -42.68
C VAL A 23 -37.82 -49.48 -41.22
N THR A 24 -36.71 -49.53 -40.49
CA THR A 24 -36.59 -48.92 -39.16
C THR A 24 -36.14 -47.47 -39.32
N THR A 25 -37.09 -46.54 -39.18
CA THR A 25 -36.79 -45.11 -39.03
C THR A 25 -35.98 -44.92 -37.74
N HIS A 26 -34.67 -44.74 -37.87
CA HIS A 26 -33.82 -44.31 -36.76
C HIS A 26 -34.12 -42.84 -36.48
N ALA A 27 -34.76 -42.55 -35.35
CA ALA A 27 -34.84 -41.19 -34.84
C ALA A 27 -33.41 -40.70 -34.53
N ALA A 28 -33.02 -39.58 -35.15
CA ALA A 28 -31.75 -38.94 -34.82
C ALA A 28 -31.76 -38.53 -33.34
N PRO A 29 -30.64 -38.70 -32.60
CA PRO A 29 -30.56 -38.24 -31.22
C PRO A 29 -30.79 -36.73 -31.20
N ALA A 30 -31.66 -36.27 -30.29
CA ALA A 30 -31.89 -34.85 -30.07
C ALA A 30 -30.58 -34.21 -29.59
N ASP A 31 -30.13 -33.17 -30.31
CA ASP A 31 -29.01 -32.32 -29.89
C ASP A 31 -29.39 -31.60 -28.59
N THR A 32 -28.96 -32.16 -27.45
CA THR A 32 -29.10 -31.55 -26.12
C THR A 32 -27.89 -30.69 -25.75
N MET A 33 -27.21 -30.09 -26.73
CA MET A 33 -26.28 -29.01 -26.42
C MET A 33 -27.09 -27.72 -26.29
N ALA A 34 -27.45 -27.38 -25.04
CA ALA A 34 -27.96 -26.05 -24.74
C ALA A 34 -26.97 -25.04 -25.33
N ALA A 35 -27.45 -24.17 -26.23
CA ALA A 35 -26.64 -23.12 -26.80
C ALA A 35 -26.11 -22.26 -25.64
N LEU A 36 -24.78 -22.17 -25.51
CA LEU A 36 -24.16 -21.28 -24.55
C LEU A 36 -24.59 -19.86 -24.91
N GLU A 37 -25.23 -19.16 -23.97
CA GLU A 37 -25.60 -17.76 -24.16
C GLU A 37 -24.36 -16.96 -24.54
N PRO A 38 -24.42 -16.09 -25.56
CA PRO A 38 -23.28 -15.26 -25.95
C PRO A 38 -22.85 -14.39 -24.78
N GLU A 39 -21.62 -14.58 -24.29
CA GLU A 39 -21.05 -13.69 -23.29
C GLU A 39 -20.81 -12.31 -23.92
N THR A 40 -21.42 -11.27 -23.35
CA THR A 40 -21.12 -9.88 -23.70
C THR A 40 -19.90 -9.42 -22.92
N SER A 41 -18.81 -9.10 -23.61
CA SER A 41 -17.64 -8.48 -22.98
C SER A 41 -18.01 -7.10 -22.44
N ASP A 42 -17.82 -6.90 -21.14
CA ASP A 42 -17.97 -5.62 -20.46
C ASP A 42 -16.70 -5.27 -19.66
N VAL A 43 -16.70 -4.07 -19.06
CA VAL A 43 -15.63 -3.62 -18.18
C VAL A 43 -16.20 -3.46 -16.78
N VAL A 44 -15.70 -4.24 -15.85
CA VAL A 44 -16.10 -4.16 -14.44
C VAL A 44 -15.69 -2.81 -13.86
N THR A 45 -16.62 -2.17 -13.15
CA THR A 45 -16.33 -0.97 -12.36
C THR A 45 -16.18 -1.32 -10.89
N MET A 46 -15.45 -0.49 -10.17
CA MET A 46 -15.19 -0.64 -8.75
C MET A 46 -15.96 0.40 -7.93
N GLU A 47 -16.15 0.08 -6.66
CA GLU A 47 -16.56 1.08 -5.67
C GLU A 47 -15.39 2.04 -5.38
N PRO A 48 -15.65 3.26 -4.89
CA PRO A 48 -14.61 4.12 -4.34
C PRO A 48 -13.81 3.42 -3.22
N PRO A 49 -12.58 3.90 -2.92
CA PRO A 49 -11.70 3.29 -1.92
C PRO A 49 -12.39 3.17 -0.56
N LYS A 50 -12.31 1.98 0.04
CA LYS A 50 -12.90 1.69 1.36
C LYS A 50 -11.81 1.61 2.44
N PRO A 51 -12.11 1.95 3.72
CA PRO A 51 -11.11 1.92 4.80
C PRO A 51 -10.44 0.56 5.04
N ASN A 52 -11.06 -0.55 4.59
CA ASN A 52 -10.52 -1.91 4.68
C ASN A 52 -9.70 -2.33 3.45
N TRP A 53 -9.56 -1.46 2.45
CA TRP A 53 -8.74 -1.72 1.26
C TRP A 53 -7.30 -1.30 1.50
N PHE A 54 -6.39 -2.02 0.84
CA PHE A 54 -4.97 -1.73 0.85
C PHE A 54 -4.39 -1.82 -0.56
N PHE A 55 -3.28 -1.13 -0.74
CA PHE A 55 -2.63 -0.86 -2.02
C PHE A 55 -1.17 -1.25 -1.90
N ILE A 56 -0.69 -2.11 -2.78
CA ILE A 56 0.70 -2.57 -2.77
C ILE A 56 1.35 -2.18 -4.09
N ASP A 57 2.37 -1.34 -4.00
CA ASP A 57 3.19 -0.94 -5.13
C ASP A 57 3.99 -2.17 -5.64
N GLY A 58 3.99 -2.37 -6.95
CA GLY A 58 4.63 -3.52 -7.59
C GLY A 58 6.16 -3.50 -7.55
N GLY A 59 6.77 -2.37 -7.20
CA GLY A 59 8.20 -2.22 -7.01
C GLY A 59 9.01 -2.40 -8.28
N TRP A 60 10.04 -3.24 -8.20
CA TRP A 60 10.90 -3.58 -9.36
C TRP A 60 10.37 -4.79 -10.13
N ASP A 61 9.50 -5.59 -9.49
CA ASP A 61 9.11 -6.93 -9.93
C ASP A 61 7.78 -6.96 -10.65
N MET A 62 6.86 -6.05 -10.30
CA MET A 62 5.51 -5.99 -10.84
C MET A 62 5.18 -4.56 -11.31
N PRO A 63 4.42 -4.40 -12.42
CA PRO A 63 3.93 -3.09 -12.83
C PRO A 63 2.79 -2.65 -11.91
N GLY A 64 2.61 -1.32 -11.81
CA GLY A 64 1.42 -0.76 -11.17
C GLY A 64 1.36 -0.92 -9.65
N THR A 65 0.26 -0.42 -9.10
CA THR A 65 -0.10 -0.55 -7.69
C THR A 65 -1.39 -1.35 -7.60
N SER A 66 -1.29 -2.55 -7.05
CA SER A 66 -2.41 -3.48 -6.91
C SER A 66 -3.34 -3.08 -5.77
N ILE A 67 -4.64 -3.14 -6.00
CA ILE A 67 -5.69 -2.79 -5.04
C ILE A 67 -6.33 -4.07 -4.52
N PHE A 68 -6.37 -4.25 -3.22
CA PHE A 68 -6.94 -5.44 -2.58
C PHE A 68 -8.05 -5.09 -1.59
N ASP A 69 -9.08 -5.93 -1.54
CA ASP A 69 -10.07 -5.90 -0.47
C ASP A 69 -9.58 -6.77 0.70
N GLY A 70 -9.34 -6.16 1.86
CA GLY A 70 -8.84 -6.86 3.04
C GLY A 70 -9.81 -7.89 3.62
N GLU A 71 -11.12 -7.77 3.38
CA GLU A 71 -12.07 -8.77 3.87
C GLU A 71 -11.98 -10.05 3.05
N THR A 72 -11.96 -9.93 1.72
CA THR A 72 -12.01 -11.09 0.83
C THR A 72 -10.65 -11.56 0.31
N GLY A 73 -9.58 -10.78 0.51
CA GLY A 73 -8.24 -11.06 -0.02
C GLY A 73 -8.14 -10.96 -1.55
N LYS A 74 -9.17 -10.41 -2.22
CA LYS A 74 -9.26 -10.39 -3.69
C LYS A 74 -8.70 -9.09 -4.23
N MET A 75 -7.94 -9.19 -5.32
CA MET A 75 -7.56 -8.02 -6.12
C MET A 75 -8.82 -7.41 -6.74
N LYS A 76 -8.96 -6.10 -6.56
CA LYS A 76 -10.08 -5.32 -7.09
C LYS A 76 -9.71 -4.66 -8.41
N GLY A 77 -8.45 -4.26 -8.56
CA GLY A 77 -7.90 -3.66 -9.77
C GLY A 77 -6.45 -3.25 -9.54
N MET A 78 -5.89 -2.49 -10.49
CA MET A 78 -4.50 -2.03 -10.45
C MET A 78 -4.42 -0.63 -11.04
N VAL A 79 -3.84 0.31 -10.29
CA VAL A 79 -3.53 1.65 -10.79
C VAL A 79 -2.21 1.58 -11.54
N GLU A 80 -2.14 2.16 -12.74
CA GLU A 80 -0.86 2.26 -13.44
C GLU A 80 0.04 3.24 -12.67
N THR A 81 1.16 2.71 -12.17
CA THR A 81 2.21 3.47 -11.51
C THR A 81 3.53 3.06 -12.11
N ARG A 82 4.22 3.99 -12.76
CA ARG A 82 5.55 3.72 -13.29
C ARG A 82 6.54 3.45 -12.16
N ARG A 83 7.67 2.84 -12.52
CA ARG A 83 8.74 2.53 -11.58
C ARG A 83 9.21 3.81 -10.87
N LEU A 84 9.36 3.73 -9.54
CA LEU A 84 9.72 4.87 -8.69
C LEU A 84 8.67 5.99 -8.70
N ALA A 85 7.42 5.72 -9.09
CA ALA A 85 6.33 6.66 -8.87
C ALA A 85 5.97 6.72 -7.38
N ASP A 86 5.33 7.81 -6.99
CA ASP A 86 4.72 7.95 -5.68
C ASP A 86 3.21 8.12 -5.90
N MET A 87 2.38 7.44 -5.10
CA MET A 87 0.92 7.49 -5.23
C MET A 87 0.29 8.12 -3.99
N ALA A 88 -0.74 8.94 -4.21
CA ALA A 88 -1.60 9.48 -3.17
C ALA A 88 -3.08 9.24 -3.51
N ILE A 89 -3.92 9.05 -2.49
CA ILE A 89 -5.35 8.75 -2.64
C ILE A 89 -6.16 9.98 -2.22
N ASP A 90 -7.03 10.52 -3.09
CA ASP A 90 -7.93 11.63 -2.76
C ASP A 90 -8.68 11.34 -1.43
N PRO A 91 -8.66 12.25 -0.44
CA PRO A 91 -9.43 12.10 0.80
C PRO A 91 -10.90 11.80 0.54
N ALA A 92 -11.47 12.39 -0.51
CA ALA A 92 -12.86 12.17 -0.91
C ALA A 92 -13.07 10.89 -1.75
N GLY A 93 -12.02 10.10 -2.00
CA GLY A 93 -12.08 8.82 -2.71
C GLY A 93 -12.41 8.93 -4.19
N ARG A 94 -12.24 10.10 -4.84
CA ARG A 94 -12.63 10.29 -6.24
C ARG A 94 -11.51 9.99 -7.23
N TYR A 95 -10.26 10.20 -6.82
CA TYR A 95 -9.10 10.01 -7.69
C TYR A 95 -7.94 9.30 -6.99
N TYR A 96 -7.19 8.53 -7.76
CA TYR A 96 -5.82 8.19 -7.45
C TYR A 96 -4.90 9.15 -8.18
N TYR A 97 -3.94 9.73 -7.45
CA TYR A 97 -2.93 10.63 -8.00
C TYR A 97 -1.59 9.91 -8.02
N VAL A 98 -0.89 9.96 -9.14
CA VAL A 98 0.40 9.29 -9.31
C VAL A 98 1.42 10.30 -9.80
N ALA A 99 2.40 10.63 -8.96
CA ALA A 99 3.56 11.42 -9.35
C ALA A 99 4.59 10.50 -10.02
N GLU A 100 4.75 10.62 -11.33
CA GLU A 100 5.55 9.68 -12.11
C GLU A 100 6.40 10.35 -13.19
N THR A 101 7.32 9.54 -13.72
CA THR A 101 8.20 9.92 -14.83
C THR A 101 8.13 8.84 -15.90
N ILE A 102 7.99 9.29 -17.15
CA ILE A 102 8.12 8.45 -18.34
C ILE A 102 9.17 9.02 -19.29
N TRP A 103 9.68 8.20 -20.19
CA TRP A 103 10.55 8.62 -21.28
C TRP A 103 9.97 8.20 -22.62
N SER A 104 10.23 9.01 -23.65
CA SER A 104 9.72 8.77 -25.01
C SER A 104 10.18 7.44 -25.63
N LYS A 105 11.19 6.78 -25.07
CA LYS A 105 11.73 5.48 -25.54
C LYS A 105 12.03 4.53 -24.38
N GLY A 106 11.08 4.34 -23.47
CA GLY A 106 11.23 3.43 -22.33
C GLY A 106 12.01 4.08 -21.19
N ASP A 107 13.33 3.96 -21.21
CA ASP A 107 14.27 4.45 -20.17
C ASP A 107 15.18 5.59 -20.66
N ARG A 108 15.01 6.05 -21.90
CA ARG A 108 15.83 7.10 -22.53
C ARG A 108 15.01 8.01 -23.44
N GLY A 109 15.61 9.11 -23.86
CA GLY A 109 14.98 10.12 -24.71
C GLY A 109 14.41 11.27 -23.88
N THR A 110 13.29 11.84 -24.32
CA THR A 110 12.66 12.97 -23.64
C THR A 110 12.01 12.49 -22.36
N ARG A 111 12.53 12.94 -21.22
CA ARG A 111 11.93 12.77 -19.89
C ARG A 111 10.66 13.61 -19.79
N GLN A 112 9.61 13.04 -19.21
CA GLN A 112 8.34 13.70 -18.97
C GLN A 112 7.90 13.37 -17.54
N ASP A 113 7.77 14.40 -16.72
CA ASP A 113 7.34 14.28 -15.34
C ASP A 113 5.91 14.83 -15.20
N MET A 114 5.06 14.12 -14.46
CA MET A 114 3.66 14.47 -14.33
C MET A 114 3.04 13.98 -13.03
N VAL A 115 1.90 14.57 -12.69
CA VAL A 115 0.91 13.95 -11.81
C VAL A 115 -0.22 13.41 -12.68
N SER A 116 -0.27 12.09 -12.83
CA SER A 116 -1.36 11.38 -13.52
C SER A 116 -2.55 11.24 -12.58
N VAL A 117 -3.75 11.46 -13.12
CA VAL A 117 -5.01 11.43 -12.36
C VAL A 117 -5.87 10.29 -12.88
N TYR A 118 -6.14 9.29 -12.04
CA TYR A 118 -6.98 8.14 -12.39
C TYR A 118 -8.30 8.19 -11.62
N ASP A 119 -9.41 7.88 -12.30
CA ASP A 119 -10.72 7.70 -11.65
C ASP A 119 -10.71 6.44 -10.76
N THR A 120 -11.24 6.52 -9.54
CA THR A 120 -11.15 5.39 -8.59
C THR A 120 -12.09 4.23 -8.89
N ARG A 121 -13.10 4.44 -9.75
CA ARG A 121 -14.13 3.44 -10.08
C ARG A 121 -13.81 2.72 -11.39
N GLU A 122 -13.36 3.47 -12.38
CA GLU A 122 -13.05 2.94 -13.72
C GLU A 122 -11.54 2.70 -13.93
N LEU A 123 -10.68 3.24 -13.05
CA LEU A 123 -9.21 3.22 -13.19
C LEU A 123 -8.67 3.85 -14.48
N LYS A 124 -9.52 4.59 -15.21
CA LYS A 124 -9.11 5.29 -16.43
C LYS A 124 -8.29 6.52 -16.10
N LEU A 125 -7.27 6.77 -16.91
CA LEU A 125 -6.52 8.02 -16.90
C LEU A 125 -7.46 9.16 -17.32
N VAL A 126 -7.64 10.12 -16.42
CA VAL A 126 -8.50 11.27 -16.59
C VAL A 126 -7.72 12.45 -17.18
N THR A 127 -6.49 12.67 -16.71
CA THR A 127 -5.57 13.70 -17.21
C THR A 127 -4.16 13.44 -16.71
N GLU A 128 -3.19 14.08 -17.35
CA GLU A 128 -1.82 14.21 -16.87
C GLU A 128 -1.55 15.69 -16.58
N ILE A 129 -0.97 16.00 -15.42
CA ILE A 129 -0.57 17.35 -15.05
C ILE A 129 0.94 17.44 -15.16
N THR A 130 1.45 18.05 -16.23
CA THR A 130 2.88 18.23 -16.44
C THR A 130 3.50 19.04 -15.29
N ILE A 131 4.62 18.55 -14.76
CA ILE A 131 5.47 19.24 -13.77
C ILE A 131 6.90 19.36 -14.32
N PRO A 132 7.73 20.30 -13.81
CA PRO A 132 9.08 20.50 -14.33
C PRO A 132 9.97 19.25 -14.23
N ASP A 133 10.17 18.77 -13.00
CA ASP A 133 10.96 17.60 -12.67
C ASP A 133 10.59 17.04 -11.28
N ARG A 134 10.96 15.79 -10.99
CA ARG A 134 10.85 15.17 -9.66
C ARG A 134 12.04 14.26 -9.32
N ILE A 135 12.17 13.87 -8.06
CA ILE A 135 13.19 12.89 -7.66
C ILE A 135 12.77 11.45 -8.03
N LEU A 136 13.75 10.56 -8.24
CA LEU A 136 13.55 9.14 -8.51
C LEU A 136 14.37 8.26 -7.53
N ILE A 137 13.86 8.06 -6.31
CA ILE A 137 14.56 7.33 -5.22
C ILE A 137 13.78 6.11 -4.67
N GLY A 138 12.84 5.61 -5.47
CA GLY A 138 11.89 4.57 -5.08
C GLY A 138 10.66 5.15 -4.38
N SER A 139 9.54 4.43 -4.49
CA SER A 139 8.26 4.84 -3.92
C SER A 139 8.39 5.11 -2.43
N ARG A 140 7.87 6.26 -1.97
CA ARG A 140 7.80 6.69 -0.57
C ARG A 140 6.47 7.39 -0.33
N LYS A 141 5.86 7.14 0.83
CA LYS A 141 4.60 7.78 1.22
C LYS A 141 4.72 9.30 1.39
N ASN A 142 5.95 9.78 1.60
CA ASN A 142 6.23 11.16 1.98
C ASN A 142 6.95 11.97 0.89
N ASN A 143 7.14 11.39 -0.31
CA ASN A 143 7.65 12.10 -1.48
C ASN A 143 6.53 12.75 -2.31
N PHE A 144 5.32 12.20 -2.27
CA PHE A 144 4.13 12.82 -2.82
C PHE A 144 3.01 12.77 -1.79
N ILE A 145 2.63 13.96 -1.32
CA ILE A 145 1.54 14.12 -0.36
C ILE A 145 0.48 15.05 -0.95
N ILE A 146 -0.72 14.99 -0.40
CA ILE A 146 -1.83 15.88 -0.76
C ILE A 146 -2.39 16.57 0.48
N SER A 147 -2.93 17.77 0.29
CA SER A 147 -3.61 18.51 1.35
C SER A 147 -4.83 17.73 1.86
N ASP A 148 -5.20 17.96 3.12
CA ASP A 148 -6.32 17.25 3.75
C ASP A 148 -7.68 17.51 3.09
N ASP A 149 -7.81 18.62 2.36
CA ASP A 149 -9.00 18.92 1.56
C ASP A 149 -8.94 18.36 0.13
N GLY A 150 -7.87 17.62 -0.21
CA GLY A 150 -7.66 16.98 -1.50
C GLY A 150 -7.40 17.94 -2.67
N LYS A 151 -7.18 19.23 -2.41
CA LYS A 151 -7.09 20.24 -3.48
C LYS A 151 -5.68 20.53 -3.98
N THR A 152 -4.66 20.24 -3.17
CA THR A 152 -3.27 20.57 -3.49
C THR A 152 -2.40 19.35 -3.37
N GLY A 153 -1.58 19.08 -4.39
CA GLY A 153 -0.53 18.06 -4.37
C GLY A 153 0.84 18.71 -4.17
N PHE A 154 1.70 18.02 -3.42
CA PHE A 154 3.08 18.44 -3.14
C PHE A 154 4.02 17.32 -3.56
N VAL A 155 4.77 17.53 -4.65
CA VAL A 155 5.68 16.52 -5.24
C VAL A 155 7.12 16.93 -4.97
N TYR A 156 7.86 16.07 -4.27
CA TYR A 156 9.24 16.33 -3.91
C TYR A 156 10.18 16.25 -5.11
N ASN A 157 11.16 17.15 -5.14
CA ASN A 157 12.19 17.22 -6.15
C ASN A 157 13.57 17.46 -5.51
N LEU A 158 14.63 17.08 -6.21
CA LEU A 158 16.02 17.22 -5.77
C LEU A 158 16.95 17.57 -6.96
N SER A 159 16.47 18.35 -7.93
CA SER A 159 17.29 18.83 -9.02
C SER A 159 16.94 20.27 -9.39
N PRO A 160 17.91 21.21 -9.47
CA PRO A 160 19.32 21.09 -9.06
C PRO A 160 19.52 21.10 -7.53
N ALA A 161 18.48 21.44 -6.77
CA ALA A 161 18.46 21.45 -5.30
C ALA A 161 17.13 20.89 -4.79
N SER A 162 17.04 20.63 -3.49
CA SER A 162 15.79 20.20 -2.87
C SER A 162 14.70 21.26 -3.08
N SER A 163 13.56 20.83 -3.61
CA SER A 163 12.41 21.69 -3.89
C SER A 163 11.11 20.87 -3.89
N VAL A 164 9.97 21.57 -3.89
CA VAL A 164 8.65 20.97 -3.91
C VAL A 164 7.80 21.59 -5.01
N ASN A 165 7.31 20.77 -5.92
CA ASN A 165 6.35 21.18 -6.93
C ASN A 165 4.94 21.19 -6.33
N ILE A 166 4.27 22.34 -6.45
CA ILE A 166 2.90 22.57 -5.99
C ILE A 166 1.95 22.39 -7.17
N VAL A 167 0.97 21.51 -6.99
CA VAL A 167 -0.02 21.17 -8.02
C VAL A 167 -1.42 21.50 -7.50
N ASP A 168 -2.20 22.24 -8.28
CA ASP A 168 -3.64 22.44 -8.03
C ASP A 168 -4.39 21.26 -8.66
N LEU A 169 -4.86 20.33 -7.82
CA LEU A 169 -5.51 19.10 -8.23
C LEU A 169 -6.93 19.35 -8.75
N VAL A 170 -7.57 20.45 -8.33
CA VAL A 170 -8.90 20.83 -8.79
C VAL A 170 -8.84 21.42 -10.20
N LYS A 171 -7.89 22.34 -10.43
CA LYS A 171 -7.68 22.97 -11.73
C LYS A 171 -6.76 22.17 -12.64
N ARG A 172 -6.22 21.04 -12.16
CA ARG A 172 -5.34 20.11 -12.88
C ARG A 172 -4.14 20.81 -13.50
N LYS A 173 -3.42 21.58 -12.70
CA LYS A 173 -2.31 22.39 -13.17
C LYS A 173 -1.17 22.48 -12.17
N PHE A 174 0.06 22.55 -12.69
CA PHE A 174 1.20 23.02 -11.93
C PHE A 174 1.02 24.49 -11.54
N VAL A 175 1.45 24.84 -10.32
CA VAL A 175 1.27 26.18 -9.74
C VAL A 175 2.61 26.88 -9.53
N ALA A 176 3.54 26.22 -8.83
CA ALA A 176 4.83 26.78 -8.45
C ALA A 176 5.81 25.67 -8.05
N ASN A 177 7.10 25.98 -8.10
CA ASN A 177 8.14 25.19 -7.46
C ASN A 177 8.68 26.02 -6.28
N VAL A 178 8.78 25.41 -5.11
CA VAL A 178 9.28 26.03 -3.88
C VAL A 178 10.61 25.40 -3.53
N GLU A 179 11.69 26.18 -3.58
CA GLU A 179 13.00 25.73 -3.10
C GLU A 179 12.95 25.46 -1.60
N LEU A 180 13.52 24.32 -1.19
CA LEU A 180 13.53 23.86 0.18
C LEU A 180 14.85 23.14 0.48
N PRO A 181 16.00 23.84 0.36
CA PRO A 181 17.32 23.23 0.46
C PRO A 181 17.51 22.51 1.79
N GLY A 182 18.03 21.28 1.72
CA GLY A 182 18.36 20.49 2.91
C GLY A 182 17.18 19.81 3.61
N CYS A 183 15.94 19.95 3.11
CA CYS A 183 14.78 19.24 3.67
C CYS A 183 14.17 18.25 2.68
N ALA A 184 13.52 17.21 3.19
CA ALA A 184 12.88 16.12 2.46
C ALA A 184 11.73 15.53 3.30
N SER A 185 11.06 14.50 2.78
CA SER A 185 10.03 13.72 3.48
C SER A 185 8.93 14.60 4.09
N MET A 186 7.90 14.87 3.28
CA MET A 186 6.88 15.88 3.56
C MET A 186 5.70 15.32 4.37
N MET A 187 4.99 16.23 5.04
CA MET A 187 3.66 15.99 5.62
C MET A 187 2.70 17.16 5.37
N PRO A 188 1.38 16.91 5.19
CA PRO A 188 0.41 17.97 5.01
C PRO A 188 0.34 18.88 6.24
N ASN A 189 0.23 20.21 6.06
CA ASN A 189 0.02 21.14 7.17
C ASN A 189 -1.25 21.97 6.90
N PRO A 190 -2.43 21.46 7.32
CA PRO A 190 -3.72 21.99 6.88
C PRO A 190 -3.95 23.44 7.30
N GLY A 191 -4.30 24.29 6.32
CA GLY A 191 -4.48 25.73 6.51
C GLY A 191 -3.17 26.54 6.45
N VAL A 192 -2.03 25.88 6.24
CA VAL A 192 -0.71 26.51 6.11
C VAL A 192 -0.07 26.18 4.76
N GLY A 193 0.05 24.90 4.44
CA GLY A 193 0.76 24.37 3.28
C GLY A 193 1.23 22.96 3.58
N PHE A 194 2.53 22.79 3.78
CA PHE A 194 3.13 21.53 4.17
C PHE A 194 4.31 21.75 5.13
N SER A 195 4.76 20.67 5.75
CA SER A 195 5.99 20.62 6.54
C SER A 195 6.94 19.55 5.99
N ALA A 196 8.22 19.62 6.32
CA ALA A 196 9.24 18.67 5.87
C ALA A 196 10.36 18.52 6.90
N LEU A 197 10.96 17.33 6.98
CA LEU A 197 12.13 17.07 7.82
C LEU A 197 13.39 17.66 7.18
N CYS A 198 14.25 18.29 7.98
CA CYS A 198 15.48 18.91 7.49
C CYS A 198 16.73 18.19 8.00
N GLY A 199 17.80 18.20 7.21
CA GLY A 199 19.07 17.56 7.53
C GLY A 199 19.81 18.18 8.73
N ASP A 200 19.38 19.35 9.18
CA ASP A 200 19.85 20.00 10.42
C ASP A 200 19.10 19.53 11.68
N GLY A 201 18.18 18.58 11.54
CA GLY A 201 17.38 18.04 12.64
C GLY A 201 16.10 18.82 12.93
N SER A 202 15.80 19.88 12.19
CA SER A 202 14.58 20.68 12.35
C SER A 202 13.40 20.17 11.52
N LEU A 203 12.21 20.68 11.82
CA LEU A 203 11.02 20.56 10.99
C LEU A 203 10.75 21.91 10.30
N ALA A 204 10.85 21.96 8.98
CA ALA A 204 10.42 23.12 8.21
C ALA A 204 8.89 23.19 8.14
N THR A 205 8.35 24.39 8.28
CA THR A 205 6.95 24.71 8.00
C THR A 205 6.90 25.68 6.83
N VAL A 206 6.30 25.22 5.73
CA VAL A 206 6.19 25.97 4.48
C VAL A 206 4.77 26.50 4.34
N LYS A 207 4.61 27.79 4.66
CA LYS A 207 3.35 28.50 4.52
C LYS A 207 3.19 29.00 3.10
N LEU A 208 2.14 28.56 2.42
CA LEU A 208 1.86 28.94 1.04
C LEU A 208 0.83 30.09 0.99
N THR A 209 1.14 31.12 0.21
CA THR A 209 0.23 32.24 -0.10
C THR A 209 0.23 32.48 -1.61
N GLY A 210 -0.69 31.83 -2.31
CA GLY A 210 -0.66 31.77 -3.77
C GLY A 210 0.55 30.99 -4.25
N THR A 211 1.43 31.62 -5.02
CA THR A 211 2.69 31.03 -5.52
C THR A 211 3.89 31.30 -4.60
N LYS A 212 3.71 32.06 -3.52
CA LYS A 212 4.79 32.40 -2.58
C LYS A 212 4.82 31.43 -1.41
N ALA A 213 6.02 31.17 -0.92
CA ALA A 213 6.27 30.39 0.29
C ALA A 213 7.00 31.23 1.33
N ASP A 214 6.59 31.09 2.59
CA ASP A 214 7.31 31.55 3.77
C ASP A 214 7.71 30.31 4.57
N ILE A 215 9.01 30.19 4.90
CA ILE A 215 9.59 28.99 5.48
C ILE A 215 10.11 29.33 6.88
N THR A 216 9.64 28.59 7.87
CA THR A 216 10.11 28.67 9.26
C THR A 216 10.57 27.31 9.73
N HIS A 217 11.46 27.27 10.72
CA HIS A 217 12.02 26.03 11.24
C HIS A 217 11.73 25.89 12.74
N SER A 218 11.45 24.66 13.18
CA SER A 218 11.48 24.33 14.60
C SER A 218 12.93 24.36 15.14
N ALA A 219 13.08 24.27 16.46
CA ALA A 219 14.35 23.83 17.02
C ALA A 219 14.68 22.40 16.52
N PRO A 220 15.97 22.04 16.38
CA PRO A 220 16.36 20.66 16.10
C PRO A 220 15.87 19.69 17.18
N PHE A 221 15.38 18.51 16.78
CA PHE A 221 14.85 17.49 17.68
C PHE A 221 15.35 16.07 17.41
N PHE A 222 16.03 15.85 16.28
CA PHE A 222 16.68 14.59 15.89
C PHE A 222 18.05 14.87 15.24
N SER A 223 18.89 13.84 15.09
CA SER A 223 20.15 13.94 14.33
C SER A 223 20.00 13.21 13.01
N ALA A 224 19.98 13.93 11.88
CA ALA A 224 19.93 13.30 10.56
C ALA A 224 21.20 12.48 10.21
N THR A 225 22.29 12.65 10.98
CA THR A 225 23.56 11.94 10.79
C THR A 225 23.66 10.74 11.72
N ASP A 226 23.35 10.93 13.00
CA ASP A 226 23.60 9.92 14.04
C ASP A 226 22.37 9.09 14.39
N ASP A 227 21.16 9.62 14.23
CA ASP A 227 19.92 8.86 14.47
C ASP A 227 18.79 9.32 13.53
N PRO A 228 18.89 8.99 12.24
CA PRO A 228 17.95 9.47 11.23
C PRO A 228 16.52 8.97 11.51
N ILE A 229 15.53 9.79 11.12
CA ILE A 229 14.12 9.38 11.07
C ILE A 229 13.85 8.62 9.77
N PHE A 230 13.11 7.51 9.84
CA PHE A 230 12.66 6.78 8.66
C PHE A 230 11.76 7.65 7.77
N ASP A 231 11.94 7.56 6.46
CA ASP A 231 11.24 8.38 5.46
C ASP A 231 9.78 7.98 5.22
N ASN A 232 9.35 6.79 5.67
CA ASN A 232 7.96 6.33 5.64
C ASN A 232 7.30 6.44 7.03
N PHE A 233 7.18 7.66 7.55
CA PHE A 233 6.48 7.93 8.81
C PHE A 233 4.97 8.12 8.60
N THR A 234 4.22 8.27 9.70
CA THR A 234 2.75 8.29 9.66
C THR A 234 2.17 9.67 9.95
N TYR A 235 1.07 10.01 9.29
CA TYR A 235 0.32 11.25 9.50
C TYR A 235 -1.16 10.93 9.82
N ASP A 236 -1.65 11.47 10.94
CA ASP A 236 -3.04 11.43 11.37
C ASP A 236 -3.73 12.75 10.98
N ARG A 237 -4.55 12.68 9.92
CA ARG A 237 -5.33 13.82 9.41
C ARG A 237 -6.28 14.42 10.45
N LYS A 238 -6.92 13.59 11.28
CA LYS A 238 -7.91 14.06 12.26
C LYS A 238 -7.24 14.84 13.39
N LYS A 239 -6.05 14.40 13.81
CA LYS A 239 -5.25 15.08 14.84
C LYS A 239 -4.31 16.15 14.29
N LYS A 240 -4.08 16.17 12.98
CA LYS A 240 -3.04 16.97 12.31
C LYS A 240 -1.67 16.73 12.93
N GLU A 241 -1.37 15.46 13.14
CA GLU A 241 -0.21 15.02 13.92
C GLU A 241 0.58 13.97 13.15
N THR A 242 1.89 14.12 13.13
CA THR A 242 2.82 13.15 12.55
C THR A 242 3.49 12.36 13.66
N THR A 243 3.61 11.03 13.50
CA THR A 243 4.41 10.18 14.38
C THR A 243 5.67 9.75 13.66
N PHE A 244 6.83 10.07 14.24
CA PHE A 244 8.15 9.77 13.71
C PHE A 244 8.78 8.57 14.43
N LEU A 245 9.67 7.87 13.73
CA LEU A 245 10.48 6.77 14.26
C LEU A 245 11.92 6.92 13.75
N SER A 246 12.90 6.89 14.65
CA SER A 246 14.32 6.90 14.27
C SER A 246 14.94 5.52 14.19
N TYR A 247 16.16 5.45 13.66
CA TYR A 247 16.94 4.21 13.50
C TYR A 247 17.26 3.54 14.83
N THR A 248 17.49 4.31 15.89
CA THR A 248 17.67 3.77 17.25
C THR A 248 16.35 3.45 17.96
N GLY A 249 15.20 3.74 17.35
CA GLY A 249 13.88 3.44 17.92
C GLY A 249 13.32 4.51 18.84
N GLN A 250 13.72 5.78 18.66
CA GLN A 250 13.04 6.90 19.31
C GLN A 250 11.75 7.24 18.56
N VAL A 251 10.70 7.54 19.32
CA VAL A 251 9.39 7.93 18.80
C VAL A 251 9.04 9.34 19.27
N TRP A 252 8.68 10.20 18.32
CA TRP A 252 8.14 11.54 18.56
C TRP A 252 6.76 11.68 17.94
N THR A 253 5.94 12.56 18.49
CA THR A 253 4.80 13.13 17.78
C THR A 253 5.01 14.61 17.53
N ALA A 254 4.51 15.10 16.40
CA ALA A 254 4.53 16.52 16.06
C ALA A 254 3.14 16.97 15.61
N ARG A 255 2.50 17.82 16.41
CA ARG A 255 1.27 18.50 16.02
C ARG A 255 1.60 19.63 15.07
N LEU A 256 1.06 19.57 13.87
CA LEU A 256 1.36 20.48 12.78
C LEU A 256 0.54 21.77 12.89
N GLY A 257 1.11 22.85 12.39
CA GLY A 257 0.54 24.18 12.35
C GLY A 257 1.60 25.20 11.94
N PRO A 258 1.32 26.51 12.02
CA PRO A 258 2.30 27.56 11.72
C PRO A 258 3.55 27.50 12.61
N ALA A 259 3.39 27.02 13.84
CA ALA A 259 4.47 26.71 14.77
C ALA A 259 4.22 25.29 15.30
N PRO A 260 4.91 24.26 14.78
CA PRO A 260 4.66 22.88 15.17
C PRO A 260 5.06 22.63 16.63
N THR A 261 4.27 21.83 17.32
CA THR A 261 4.58 21.39 18.69
C THR A 261 5.09 19.95 18.65
N ILE A 262 6.35 19.75 19.02
CA ILE A 262 7.04 18.46 18.96
C ILE A 262 7.15 17.91 20.39
N SER A 263 6.78 16.64 20.59
CA SER A 263 6.87 15.97 21.88
C SER A 263 8.32 15.72 22.30
N ALA A 264 8.54 15.42 23.58
CA ALA A 264 9.76 14.70 23.96
C ALA A 264 9.71 13.27 23.35
N PRO A 265 10.87 12.70 22.96
CA PRO A 265 10.90 11.32 22.50
C PRO A 265 10.74 10.32 23.63
N PHE A 266 10.35 9.10 23.27
CA PHE A 266 10.55 7.92 24.09
C PHE A 266 11.16 6.78 23.25
N SER A 267 11.95 5.92 23.89
CA SER A 267 12.53 4.73 23.24
C SER A 267 11.52 3.58 23.24
N ILE A 268 11.30 2.98 22.07
CA ILE A 268 10.45 1.80 21.93
C ILE A 268 11.03 0.58 22.68
N GLN A 269 12.36 0.44 22.73
CA GLN A 269 13.05 -0.60 23.49
C GLN A 269 12.86 -0.40 25.00
N ALA A 270 13.05 0.82 25.51
CA ALA A 270 12.78 1.12 26.91
C ALA A 270 11.31 0.85 27.28
N ALA A 271 10.39 1.22 26.41
CA ALA A 271 8.96 0.94 26.55
C ALA A 271 8.61 -0.56 26.53
N ALA A 272 9.52 -1.42 26.03
CA ALA A 272 9.46 -2.88 26.08
C ALA A 272 10.26 -3.49 27.25
N GLY A 273 10.87 -2.69 28.13
CA GLY A 273 11.76 -3.17 29.19
C GLY A 273 13.13 -3.66 28.70
N ILE A 274 13.54 -3.26 27.50
CA ILE A 274 14.82 -3.58 26.88
C ILE A 274 15.72 -2.33 26.91
N ARG A 275 17.04 -2.55 26.90
CA ARG A 275 18.03 -1.49 26.77
C ARG A 275 17.74 -0.61 25.53
N PRO A 276 17.70 0.74 25.65
CA PRO A 276 17.55 1.64 24.51
C PRO A 276 18.54 1.34 23.39
N GLY A 277 18.10 1.54 22.15
CA GLY A 277 18.98 1.53 20.98
C GLY A 277 20.05 2.63 21.10
N GLU A 278 21.24 2.37 20.57
CA GLU A 278 22.36 3.31 20.58
C GLU A 278 23.10 3.26 19.24
N THR A 279 23.96 4.24 18.99
CA THR A 279 24.68 4.38 17.72
C THR A 279 26.05 3.69 17.73
N LYS A 280 26.40 3.05 18.85
CA LYS A 280 27.68 2.38 19.02
C LYS A 280 27.80 1.20 18.04
N PRO A 281 28.89 1.13 17.25
CA PRO A 281 29.07 0.02 16.30
C PRO A 281 29.29 -1.30 17.03
N LEU A 282 28.97 -2.42 16.37
CA LEU A 282 29.21 -3.79 16.87
C LEU A 282 28.46 -4.18 18.15
N GLU A 283 27.43 -3.44 18.53
CA GLU A 283 26.53 -3.79 19.64
C GLU A 283 25.20 -4.30 19.10
N LEU A 284 24.85 -5.54 19.45
CA LEU A 284 23.57 -6.12 19.10
C LEU A 284 22.46 -5.55 20.00
N ASN A 285 21.38 -5.11 19.37
CA ASN A 285 20.14 -4.73 20.05
C ASN A 285 18.94 -4.96 19.12
N TRP A 286 17.73 -4.73 19.64
CA TRP A 286 16.52 -4.60 18.84
C TRP A 286 16.48 -3.22 18.19
N TYR A 287 16.39 -3.18 16.87
CA TYR A 287 16.25 -1.96 16.10
C TYR A 287 15.02 -2.05 15.19
N PRO A 288 14.36 -0.93 14.87
CA PRO A 288 13.42 -0.90 13.77
C PRO A 288 14.12 -1.18 12.45
N GLY A 289 13.43 -1.85 11.52
CA GLY A 289 14.03 -2.26 10.27
C GLY A 289 13.04 -2.46 9.13
N GLY A 290 13.55 -2.23 7.93
CA GLY A 290 12.85 -2.47 6.68
C GLY A 290 12.78 -1.21 5.83
N ARG A 291 11.89 -1.21 4.84
CA ARG A 291 11.65 -0.07 3.97
C ARG A 291 10.53 0.82 4.51
N GLN A 292 9.44 0.23 4.97
CA GLN A 292 8.32 0.89 5.62
C GLN A 292 8.11 0.21 6.98
N PRO A 293 8.87 0.60 8.02
CA PRO A 293 8.95 -0.16 9.26
C PRO A 293 7.82 0.15 10.25
N MET A 294 6.92 1.10 9.95
CA MET A 294 5.91 1.54 10.90
C MET A 294 4.53 1.76 10.27
N ALA A 295 3.49 1.46 11.04
CA ALA A 295 2.09 1.64 10.70
C ALA A 295 1.31 2.16 11.90
N LEU A 296 0.38 3.11 11.70
CA LEU A 296 -0.41 3.71 12.78
C LEU A 296 -1.89 3.46 12.54
N HIS A 297 -2.56 2.79 13.48
CA HIS A 297 -4.00 2.77 13.53
C HIS A 297 -4.49 4.03 14.26
N ARG A 298 -4.93 5.02 13.48
CA ARG A 298 -5.14 6.40 13.96
C ARG A 298 -6.23 6.50 15.02
N ALA A 299 -7.30 5.71 14.86
CA ALA A 299 -8.44 5.70 15.76
C ALA A 299 -8.08 5.20 17.16
N THR A 300 -7.25 4.15 17.27
CA THR A 300 -6.84 3.61 18.57
C THR A 300 -5.55 4.24 19.10
N GLY A 301 -4.72 4.83 18.25
CA GLY A 301 -3.40 5.33 18.64
C GLY A 301 -2.36 4.22 18.84
N HIS A 302 -2.59 3.03 18.27
CA HIS A 302 -1.65 1.92 18.32
C HIS A 302 -0.71 1.98 17.11
N LEU A 303 0.59 2.07 17.39
CA LEU A 303 1.67 2.03 16.41
C LEU A 303 2.23 0.61 16.33
N PHE A 304 2.33 0.07 15.12
CA PHE A 304 2.94 -1.22 14.84
C PHE A 304 4.31 -0.99 14.19
N VAL A 305 5.36 -1.59 14.75
CA VAL A 305 6.73 -1.38 14.29
C VAL A 305 7.40 -2.73 13.98
N LEU A 306 7.97 -2.84 12.78
CA LEU A 306 8.83 -3.96 12.40
C LEU A 306 10.18 -3.82 13.09
N MET A 307 10.56 -4.83 13.84
CA MET A 307 11.78 -4.86 14.65
C MET A 307 12.60 -6.10 14.32
N HIS A 308 13.93 -5.97 14.33
CA HIS A 308 14.87 -7.08 14.20
C HIS A 308 16.03 -6.92 15.19
N MET A 309 16.70 -8.02 15.47
CA MET A 309 17.98 -7.99 16.17
C MET A 309 19.10 -7.68 15.18
N GLY A 310 19.92 -6.68 15.49
CA GLY A 310 21.03 -6.28 14.64
C GLY A 310 21.93 -5.24 15.29
N GLU A 311 22.89 -4.74 14.52
CA GLU A 311 23.72 -3.59 14.90
C GLU A 311 23.10 -2.29 14.38
N TYR A 312 23.58 -1.13 14.83
CA TYR A 312 23.02 0.18 14.48
C TYR A 312 22.76 0.40 12.97
N TRP A 313 23.69 -0.02 12.09
CA TRP A 313 23.56 0.18 10.63
C TRP A 313 22.68 -0.85 9.91
N SER A 314 21.81 -1.56 10.63
CA SER A 314 20.91 -2.57 10.07
C SER A 314 19.49 -2.07 9.74
N HIS A 315 19.27 -0.77 9.66
CA HIS A 315 17.95 -0.14 9.43
C HIS A 315 17.17 -0.60 8.18
N LYS A 316 17.81 -1.25 7.19
CA LYS A 316 17.14 -1.86 6.03
C LYS A 316 16.92 -3.36 6.15
N ALA A 317 17.40 -4.00 7.22
CA ALA A 317 17.12 -5.41 7.46
C ALA A 317 15.62 -5.60 7.72
N SER A 318 15.07 -6.71 7.23
CA SER A 318 13.66 -7.03 7.43
C SER A 318 13.38 -7.33 8.91
N GLY A 319 12.23 -6.86 9.39
CA GLY A 319 11.75 -7.11 10.74
C GLY A 319 11.38 -8.58 10.94
N THR A 320 11.76 -9.14 12.09
CA THR A 320 11.42 -10.50 12.52
C THR A 320 10.39 -10.52 13.65
N GLU A 321 10.09 -9.36 14.23
CA GLU A 321 8.98 -9.15 15.15
C GLU A 321 8.16 -7.92 14.76
N VAL A 322 6.86 -7.93 15.10
CA VAL A 322 6.03 -6.73 15.17
C VAL A 322 5.85 -6.34 16.63
N TRP A 323 6.20 -5.09 16.94
CA TRP A 323 5.98 -4.50 18.25
C TRP A 323 4.80 -3.55 18.17
N GLU A 324 3.81 -3.79 19.01
CA GLU A 324 2.60 -2.97 19.16
C GLU A 324 2.81 -2.00 20.31
N VAL A 325 2.76 -0.71 20.00
CA VAL A 325 3.00 0.40 20.92
C VAL A 325 1.71 1.19 21.10
N ASP A 326 1.25 1.31 22.33
CA ASP A 326 0.19 2.27 22.68
C ASP A 326 0.84 3.64 22.86
N LEU A 327 0.56 4.58 21.95
CA LEU A 327 1.13 5.93 21.98
C LEU A 327 0.61 6.79 23.13
N ALA A 328 -0.57 6.48 23.67
CA ALA A 328 -1.12 7.23 24.80
C ALA A 328 -0.38 6.88 26.10
N THR A 329 -0.05 5.60 26.29
CA THR A 329 0.69 5.14 27.48
C THR A 329 2.20 5.03 27.28
N GLN A 330 2.69 5.17 26.04
CA GLN A 330 4.09 5.00 25.64
C GLN A 330 4.66 3.64 26.07
N LYS A 331 3.85 2.58 25.89
CA LYS A 331 4.22 1.20 26.26
C LYS A 331 4.15 0.28 25.06
N VAL A 332 5.09 -0.66 24.99
CA VAL A 332 4.96 -1.80 24.09
C VAL A 332 4.01 -2.79 24.76
N VAL A 333 2.79 -2.87 24.25
CA VAL A 333 1.71 -3.72 24.80
C VAL A 333 1.80 -5.15 24.30
N LYS A 334 2.42 -5.36 23.13
CA LYS A 334 2.64 -6.69 22.58
C LYS A 334 3.86 -6.76 21.68
N ARG A 335 4.52 -7.91 21.69
CA ARG A 335 5.59 -8.27 20.75
C ARG A 335 5.21 -9.60 20.11
N ARG A 336 5.33 -9.69 18.79
CA ARG A 336 4.85 -10.83 18.03
C ARG A 336 5.93 -11.29 17.05
N PRO A 337 6.48 -12.51 17.22
CA PRO A 337 7.41 -13.06 16.23
C PRO A 337 6.69 -13.33 14.92
N LEU A 338 7.43 -13.14 13.83
CA LEU A 338 6.97 -13.40 12.48
C LEU A 338 7.56 -14.73 11.98
N GLU A 339 6.76 -15.51 11.27
CA GLU A 339 7.24 -16.76 10.65
C GLU A 339 8.25 -16.49 9.53
N GLU A 340 8.04 -15.41 8.79
CA GLU A 340 8.94 -14.90 7.76
C GLU A 340 9.26 -13.43 8.03
N PRO A 341 10.50 -12.97 7.76
CA PRO A 341 10.83 -11.55 7.90
C PRO A 341 10.02 -10.66 6.95
N MET A 342 9.61 -9.48 7.43
CA MET A 342 8.80 -8.52 6.68
C MET A 342 9.56 -7.20 6.49
N ASN A 343 9.35 -6.55 5.36
CA ASN A 343 10.05 -5.33 4.95
C ASN A 343 9.15 -4.08 4.97
N ASN A 344 7.84 -4.28 4.79
CA ASN A 344 6.84 -3.22 4.84
C ASN A 344 5.68 -3.64 5.75
N ILE A 345 5.12 -2.67 6.47
CA ILE A 345 3.94 -2.84 7.34
C ILE A 345 2.96 -1.68 7.14
N GLU A 346 1.67 -1.96 7.10
CA GLU A 346 0.61 -0.95 7.15
C GLU A 346 -0.63 -1.52 7.86
N VAL A 347 -1.51 -0.65 8.34
CA VAL A 347 -2.76 -1.05 9.00
C VAL A 347 -3.97 -0.34 8.38
N THR A 348 -5.01 -1.10 8.03
CA THR A 348 -6.26 -0.53 7.51
C THR A 348 -6.94 0.33 8.57
N GLN A 349 -7.70 1.35 8.15
CA GLN A 349 -8.29 2.33 9.08
C GLN A 349 -9.76 2.07 9.40
N SER A 350 -10.24 0.85 9.13
CA SER A 350 -11.56 0.36 9.55
C SER A 350 -11.61 0.02 11.05
N ASP A 351 -12.81 0.05 11.65
CA ASP A 351 -13.03 -0.33 13.06
C ASP A 351 -12.61 -1.78 13.39
N LYS A 352 -12.56 -2.64 12.36
CA LYS A 352 -11.91 -3.95 12.41
C LYS A 352 -10.62 -3.84 11.59
N PRO A 353 -9.51 -3.39 12.18
CA PRO A 353 -8.31 -3.12 11.41
C PRO A 353 -7.58 -4.43 11.09
N LEU A 354 -6.99 -4.46 9.90
CA LEU A 354 -6.16 -5.54 9.40
C LEU A 354 -4.74 -5.02 9.27
N LEU A 355 -3.78 -5.81 9.74
CA LEU A 355 -2.36 -5.54 9.55
C LEU A 355 -1.90 -6.20 8.26
N ILE A 356 -1.33 -5.39 7.37
CA ILE A 356 -0.79 -5.81 6.09
C ILE A 356 0.72 -5.77 6.18
N MET A 357 1.37 -6.86 5.82
CA MET A 357 2.82 -6.94 5.77
C MET A 357 3.25 -7.62 4.49
N ASP A 358 4.35 -7.16 3.90
CA ASP A 358 5.03 -7.89 2.84
C ASP A 358 6.53 -7.96 3.10
N GLY A 359 7.15 -9.00 2.55
CA GLY A 359 8.58 -9.21 2.53
C GLY A 359 9.13 -9.18 1.11
N GLU A 360 10.44 -9.40 0.97
CA GLU A 360 11.14 -9.32 -0.32
C GLU A 360 10.65 -10.34 -1.38
N LYS A 361 9.90 -11.37 -0.97
CA LYS A 361 9.39 -12.42 -1.88
C LYS A 361 8.13 -12.02 -2.65
N GLY A 362 7.60 -10.82 -2.42
CA GLY A 362 6.41 -10.33 -3.11
C GLY A 362 5.09 -10.96 -2.68
N THR A 363 5.07 -11.58 -1.50
CA THR A 363 3.87 -12.14 -0.86
C THR A 363 3.41 -11.21 0.25
N ALA A 364 2.13 -10.85 0.24
CA ALA A 364 1.50 -10.05 1.29
C ALA A 364 0.73 -10.96 2.27
N LEU A 365 0.91 -10.70 3.56
CA LEU A 365 0.14 -11.28 4.65
C LEU A 365 -0.90 -10.28 5.14
N VAL A 366 -2.12 -10.76 5.38
CA VAL A 366 -3.23 -9.99 5.94
C VAL A 366 -3.61 -10.61 7.27
N ILE A 367 -3.34 -9.92 8.36
CA ILE A 367 -3.57 -10.38 9.74
C ILE A 367 -4.75 -9.62 10.34
N ASP A 368 -5.69 -10.34 10.95
CA ASP A 368 -6.73 -9.72 11.78
C ASP A 368 -6.14 -9.20 13.09
N LEU A 369 -6.24 -7.90 13.40
CA LEU A 369 -5.57 -7.38 14.60
C LEU A 369 -6.21 -7.82 15.93
N ALA A 370 -7.50 -8.16 15.94
CA ALA A 370 -8.18 -8.57 17.16
C ALA A 370 -7.76 -9.98 17.58
N THR A 371 -7.63 -10.90 16.61
CA THR A 371 -7.33 -12.31 16.85
C THR A 371 -5.87 -12.66 16.60
N TRP A 372 -5.18 -11.90 15.75
CA TRP A 372 -3.88 -12.20 15.15
C TRP A 372 -3.87 -13.43 14.24
N GLU A 373 -5.03 -13.82 13.72
CA GLU A 373 -5.13 -14.88 12.72
C GLU A 373 -4.73 -14.33 11.34
N GLU A 374 -3.98 -15.13 10.58
CA GLU A 374 -3.76 -14.89 9.16
C GLU A 374 -5.08 -15.10 8.42
N LYS A 375 -5.68 -14.00 7.93
CA LYS A 375 -6.89 -14.08 7.10
C LYS A 375 -6.55 -14.48 5.68
N HIS A 376 -5.47 -13.90 5.13
CA HIS A 376 -5.06 -14.10 3.75
C HIS A 376 -3.54 -14.09 3.59
N LYS A 377 -3.06 -14.91 2.66
CA LYS A 377 -1.71 -14.88 2.10
C LYS A 377 -1.85 -14.68 0.59
N ILE A 378 -1.41 -13.53 0.10
CA ILE A 378 -1.59 -13.12 -1.29
C ILE A 378 -0.25 -13.19 -1.99
N GLU A 379 -0.10 -14.15 -2.89
CA GLU A 379 1.08 -14.29 -3.73
C GLU A 379 1.10 -13.21 -4.81
N LYS A 380 2.32 -12.75 -5.19
CA LYS A 380 2.54 -11.75 -6.24
C LYS A 380 1.74 -10.46 -6.01
N ALA A 381 1.61 -10.06 -4.75
CA ALA A 381 0.89 -8.85 -4.39
C ALA A 381 1.67 -7.56 -4.71
N GLY A 382 2.99 -7.69 -4.92
CA GLY A 382 3.97 -6.60 -4.93
C GLY A 382 4.90 -6.73 -3.72
N GLY A 383 5.94 -5.88 -3.64
CA GLY A 383 6.97 -5.96 -2.58
C GLY A 383 7.54 -4.59 -2.19
N SER A 384 6.72 -3.56 -2.36
CA SER A 384 7.10 -2.16 -2.21
C SER A 384 6.17 -1.49 -1.19
N THR A 385 6.12 -0.16 -1.22
CA THR A 385 5.31 0.63 -0.27
C THR A 385 3.86 0.16 -0.22
N ILE A 386 3.36 -0.06 0.99
CA ILE A 386 1.96 -0.39 1.26
C ILE A 386 1.24 0.89 1.66
N THR A 387 0.13 1.20 1.00
CA THR A 387 -0.75 2.32 1.35
C THR A 387 -2.14 1.81 1.68
N VAL A 388 -2.85 2.49 2.57
CA VAL A 388 -4.24 2.19 2.91
C VAL A 388 -5.12 3.38 2.58
N ALA A 389 -6.39 3.10 2.27
CA ALA A 389 -7.36 4.17 2.16
C ALA A 389 -7.65 4.76 3.55
N ASP A 390 -7.58 6.09 3.65
CA ASP A 390 -8.06 6.86 4.81
C ASP A 390 -9.06 7.92 4.29
N PRO A 391 -10.23 7.48 3.78
CA PRO A 391 -11.22 8.38 3.23
C PRO A 391 -11.82 9.23 4.35
N SER A 392 -12.06 10.51 4.06
CA SER A 392 -12.57 11.53 4.98
C SER A 392 -14.01 11.31 5.40
#